data_AF-A0A1G1N2Y1-F1
#
_entry.id   AF-A0A1G1N2Y1-F1
#
_cell.length_a   1.000
_cell.length_b   1.000
_cell.length_c   1.000
_cell.angle_alpha   90.00
_cell.angle_beta   90.00
_cell.angle_gamma   90.00
#
_symmetry.space_group_name_H-M   'P 1'
#
loop_
_entity.id
_entity.type
_entity.pdbx_description
1 polymer ?
#
loop_
_entity_poly.entity_id
_entity_poly.type
_entity_poly.pdbx_seq_one_letter_code
_entity_poly.pdbx_strand_id
1 'polypeptide(L)'
;MAYFLLGQDRVAKDAKIVELRKTLLPLEALEFDYEVLYAHKLDSDDLQKALIAFPAVASQRLVVIRESHRLDPHHKKLILDFFSKKNNKTVLIFDSDEWGPTDSFVKSLSPWVKVMHFARGQEFNVFDMTRAIGQRRPEEALKILAMLLGDGVHPLQLMGGMVWFWGKSRDRLSKEKFKKGLAVLQEADLNIKRSRLKPEYAVEVAVVKLSSLV
;
A
#
# COMPACT_ATOMS: atom_id res chain seq x y z
N MET A 1 -8.61 13.09 21.58
CA MET A 1 -9.37 12.45 20.48
C MET A 1 -8.38 11.70 19.59
N ALA A 2 -8.80 10.63 18.92
CA ALA A 2 -7.97 9.95 17.94
C ALA A 2 -8.72 9.37 16.75
N TYR A 3 -7.97 9.01 15.71
CA TYR A 3 -8.46 8.36 14.49
C TYR A 3 -7.65 7.10 14.18
N PHE A 4 -8.33 5.99 13.89
CA PHE A 4 -7.71 4.80 13.29
C PHE A 4 -8.02 4.79 11.79
N LEU A 5 -6.99 4.86 10.95
CA LEU A 5 -7.09 4.72 9.50
C LEU A 5 -6.58 3.31 9.16
N LEU A 6 -7.52 2.40 8.90
CA LEU A 6 -7.24 0.97 8.70
C LEU A 6 -7.48 0.58 7.25
N GLY A 7 -6.53 -0.10 6.62
CA GLY A 7 -6.65 -0.58 5.24
C GLY A 7 -5.38 -0.32 4.45
N GLN A 8 -5.25 -0.95 3.29
CA GLN A 8 -4.00 -0.94 2.51
C GLN A 8 -3.97 0.18 1.45
N ASP A 9 -5.09 0.86 1.18
CA ASP A 9 -5.13 2.01 0.26
C ASP A 9 -4.43 3.23 0.87
N ARG A 10 -3.11 3.31 0.66
CA ARG A 10 -2.24 4.38 1.17
C ARG A 10 -2.62 5.75 0.61
N VAL A 11 -3.04 5.82 -0.66
CA VAL A 11 -3.40 7.08 -1.32
C VAL A 11 -4.65 7.68 -0.67
N ALA A 12 -5.67 6.86 -0.43
CA ALA A 12 -6.87 7.30 0.24
C ALA A 12 -6.61 7.67 1.71
N LYS A 13 -5.76 6.91 2.43
CA LYS A 13 -5.34 7.26 3.80
C LYS A 13 -4.62 8.60 3.85
N ASP A 14 -3.67 8.84 2.94
CA ASP A 14 -2.94 10.11 2.86
C ASP A 14 -3.86 11.29 2.53
N ALA A 15 -4.78 11.11 1.58
CA ALA A 15 -5.80 12.11 1.27
C ALA A 15 -6.64 12.44 2.52
N LYS A 16 -7.02 11.43 3.30
CA LYS A 16 -7.79 11.64 4.55
C LYS A 16 -6.98 12.33 5.64
N ILE A 17 -5.69 12.01 5.79
CA ILE A 17 -4.79 12.70 6.72
C ILE A 17 -4.68 14.17 6.34
N VAL A 18 -4.55 14.49 5.05
CA VAL A 18 -4.52 15.87 4.56
C VAL A 18 -5.83 16.61 4.85
N GLU A 19 -6.97 15.95 4.65
CA GLU A 19 -8.30 16.49 4.97
C GLU A 19 -8.46 16.79 6.48
N LEU A 20 -8.11 15.82 7.34
CA LEU A 20 -8.15 15.97 8.79
C LEU A 20 -7.21 17.08 9.25
N ARG A 21 -6.00 17.14 8.69
CA ARG A 21 -5.01 18.18 8.99
C ARG A 21 -5.56 19.58 8.67
N LYS A 22 -6.15 19.78 7.49
CA LYS A 22 -6.77 21.06 7.10
C LYS A 22 -7.96 21.46 7.99
N THR A 23 -8.64 20.49 8.57
CA THR A 23 -9.81 20.72 9.44
C THR A 23 -9.39 21.05 10.86
N LEU A 24 -8.30 20.45 11.35
CA LEU A 24 -7.85 20.56 12.73
C LEU A 24 -6.80 21.66 12.95
N LEU A 25 -6.01 21.99 11.93
CA LEU A 25 -4.91 22.95 12.03
C LEU A 25 -5.01 24.04 10.96
N PRO A 26 -4.84 25.32 11.34
CA PRO A 26 -4.61 26.40 10.37
C PRO A 26 -3.24 26.23 9.71
N LEU A 27 -3.03 26.87 8.55
CA LEU A 27 -1.84 26.69 7.73
C LEU A 27 -0.56 27.09 8.48
N GLU A 28 -0.63 28.15 9.28
CA GLU A 28 0.49 28.72 10.02
C GLU A 28 0.92 27.83 11.20
N ALA A 29 0.04 26.94 11.67
CA ALA A 29 0.34 26.02 12.76
C ALA A 29 1.05 24.73 12.31
N LEU A 30 1.10 24.45 11.00
CA LEU A 30 1.62 23.18 10.50
C LEU A 30 3.09 22.94 10.85
N GLU A 31 3.91 23.98 10.92
CA GLU A 31 5.34 23.83 11.21
C GLU A 31 5.59 23.42 12.67
N PHE A 32 4.69 23.78 13.58
CA PHE A 32 4.88 23.59 15.02
C PHE A 32 3.99 22.52 15.63
N ASP A 33 2.75 22.39 15.14
CA ASP A 33 1.69 21.60 15.74
C ASP A 33 1.36 20.32 14.96
N TYR A 34 2.12 20.01 13.91
CA TYR A 34 1.97 18.77 13.15
C TYR A 34 3.27 17.95 13.17
N GLU A 35 3.14 16.67 13.50
CA GLU A 35 4.29 15.76 13.55
C GLU A 35 3.92 14.38 12.98
N VAL A 36 4.87 13.75 12.31
CA VAL A 36 4.73 12.40 11.76
C VAL A 36 5.81 11.50 12.36
N LEU A 37 5.36 10.45 13.02
CA LEU A 37 6.17 9.40 13.62
C LEU A 37 5.97 8.08 12.86
N TYR A 38 6.96 7.19 12.91
CA TYR A 38 6.91 5.89 12.26
C TYR A 38 7.18 4.79 13.29
N ALA A 39 6.21 3.91 13.52
CA ALA A 39 6.26 2.93 14.60
C ALA A 39 7.46 1.97 14.52
N HIS A 40 7.93 1.59 13.32
CA HIS A 40 9.07 0.68 13.16
C HIS A 40 10.42 1.23 13.65
N LYS A 41 10.52 2.56 13.85
CA LYS A 41 11.73 3.27 14.29
C LYS A 41 11.43 4.25 15.42
N LEU A 42 10.31 4.07 16.10
CA LEU A 42 9.86 4.98 17.14
C LEU A 42 10.62 4.70 18.43
N ASP A 43 11.24 5.74 18.98
CA ASP A 43 11.79 5.72 20.32
C ASP A 43 10.73 6.15 21.35
N SER A 44 10.80 5.59 22.55
CA SER A 44 9.82 5.84 23.61
C SER A 44 9.90 7.24 24.19
N ASP A 45 11.09 7.85 24.26
CA ASP A 45 11.25 9.23 24.71
C ASP A 45 10.66 10.20 23.67
N ASP A 46 10.88 9.93 22.39
CA ASP A 46 10.32 10.75 21.31
C ASP A 46 8.80 10.65 21.26
N LEU A 47 8.23 9.45 21.46
CA LEU A 47 6.79 9.30 21.62
C LEU A 47 6.26 10.09 22.81
N GLN A 48 6.90 9.99 23.98
CA GLN A 48 6.47 10.73 25.17
C GLN A 48 6.49 12.24 24.93
N LYS A 49 7.59 12.77 24.35
CA LYS A 49 7.71 14.20 23.98
C LYS A 49 6.56 14.62 23.07
N ALA A 50 6.28 13.85 22.01
CA ALA A 50 5.23 14.16 21.06
C ALA A 50 3.82 14.15 21.70
N LEU A 51 3.58 13.25 22.67
CA LEU A 51 2.29 13.14 23.37
C LEU A 51 2.04 14.30 24.35
N ILE A 52 3.07 14.75 25.07
CA ILE A 52 2.95 15.78 26.12
C ILE A 52 3.19 17.20 25.62
N ALA A 53 3.75 17.38 24.43
CA ALA A 53 4.00 18.69 23.84
C ALA A 53 2.70 19.49 23.70
N PHE A 54 2.69 20.70 24.27
CA PHE A 54 1.58 21.64 24.07
C PHE A 54 1.61 22.19 22.65
N PRO A 55 0.43 22.47 22.05
CA PRO A 55 0.39 23.18 20.79
C PRO A 55 0.92 24.60 20.97
N ALA A 56 1.70 25.06 19.99
CA ALA A 56 2.37 26.36 19.98
C ALA A 56 1.52 27.45 19.31
N VAL A 57 0.80 27.11 18.22
CA VAL A 57 0.06 28.07 17.40
C VAL A 57 -1.44 27.76 17.39
N ALA A 58 -1.81 26.50 17.20
CA ALA A 58 -3.19 26.05 17.16
C ALA A 58 -3.77 25.77 18.55
N SER A 59 -5.09 25.55 18.61
CA SER A 59 -5.77 25.11 19.83
C SER A 59 -5.45 23.65 20.19
N GLN A 60 -4.97 22.87 19.22
CA GLN A 60 -4.67 21.45 19.32
C GLN A 60 -3.41 21.10 18.50
N ARG A 61 -2.69 20.04 18.91
CA ARG A 61 -1.56 19.43 18.20
C ARG A 61 -2.04 18.18 17.46
N LEU A 62 -1.51 17.89 16.27
CA LEU A 62 -1.81 16.70 15.50
C LEU A 62 -0.56 15.83 15.33
N VAL A 63 -0.61 14.58 15.82
CA VAL A 63 0.49 13.62 15.69
C VAL A 63 -0.01 12.41 14.89
N VAL A 64 0.69 12.08 13.80
CA VAL A 64 0.40 10.92 12.95
C VAL A 64 1.43 9.83 13.24
N ILE A 65 0.97 8.64 13.61
CA ILE A 65 1.81 7.45 13.80
C ILE A 65 1.57 6.51 12.63
N ARG A 66 2.55 6.43 11.73
CA ARG A 66 2.57 5.54 10.56
C ARG A 66 2.99 4.12 10.96
N GLU A 67 2.46 3.13 10.23
CA GLU A 67 2.67 1.69 10.49
C GLU A 67 2.32 1.29 11.93
N SER A 68 1.24 1.86 12.50
CA SER A 68 0.96 1.75 13.94
C SER A 68 0.72 0.33 14.45
N HIS A 69 0.46 -0.66 13.58
CA HIS A 69 0.47 -2.08 13.95
C HIS A 69 1.82 -2.57 14.51
N ARG A 70 2.92 -1.87 14.19
CA ARG A 70 4.27 -2.19 14.66
C ARG A 70 4.61 -1.58 16.02
N LEU A 71 3.68 -0.86 16.66
CA LEU A 71 3.89 -0.35 18.02
C LEU A 71 4.11 -1.52 18.98
N ASP A 72 5.22 -1.48 19.71
CA ASP A 72 5.51 -2.46 20.76
C ASP A 72 4.60 -2.28 21.99
N PRO A 73 4.64 -3.21 22.96
CA PRO A 73 3.82 -3.12 24.17
C PRO A 73 4.09 -1.88 25.04
N HIS A 74 5.31 -1.35 25.05
CA HIS A 74 5.66 -0.18 25.86
C HIS A 74 5.06 1.09 25.24
N HIS A 75 5.22 1.28 23.92
CA HIS A 75 4.57 2.36 23.19
C HIS A 75 3.05 2.34 23.36
N LYS A 76 2.42 1.16 23.27
CA LYS A 76 0.99 0.98 23.52
C LYS A 76 0.57 1.44 24.92
N LYS A 77 1.34 1.09 25.95
CA LYS A 77 1.08 1.51 27.33
C LYS A 77 1.14 3.05 27.47
N LEU A 78 2.18 3.69 26.93
CA LEU A 78 2.33 5.15 26.98
C LEU A 78 1.14 5.88 26.36
N ILE A 79 0.63 5.36 25.25
CA ILE A 79 -0.53 5.93 24.55
C ILE A 79 -1.82 5.73 25.38
N LEU A 80 -2.03 4.56 25.96
CA LEU A 80 -3.19 4.32 26.84
C LEU A 80 -3.17 5.23 28.07
N ASP A 81 -1.99 5.38 28.69
CA ASP A 81 -1.78 6.29 29.83
C ASP A 81 -2.06 7.75 29.43
N PHE A 82 -1.68 8.15 28.21
CA PHE A 82 -2.01 9.47 27.66
C PHE A 82 -3.52 9.69 27.56
N PHE A 83 -4.30 8.74 27.02
CA PHE A 83 -5.76 8.88 26.91
C PHE A 83 -6.49 8.84 28.26
N SER A 84 -5.90 8.20 29.27
CA SER A 84 -6.46 8.19 30.63
C SER A 84 -6.44 9.58 31.29
N LYS A 85 -5.54 10.48 30.84
CA LYS A 85 -5.39 11.83 31.38
C LYS A 85 -6.40 12.78 30.71
N LYS A 86 -7.09 13.61 31.50
CA LYS A 86 -8.23 14.46 31.06
C LYS A 86 -7.85 15.68 30.19
N ASN A 87 -6.58 15.96 29.91
CA ASN A 87 -6.15 17.26 29.35
C ASN A 87 -5.41 17.14 28.01
N ASN A 88 -6.07 16.55 27.01
CA ASN A 88 -5.41 16.18 25.77
C ASN A 88 -5.70 17.19 24.67
N LYS A 89 -4.82 18.19 24.54
CA LYS A 89 -4.76 19.07 23.36
C LYS A 89 -4.14 18.38 22.13
N THR A 90 -3.68 17.14 22.27
CA THR A 90 -3.11 16.34 21.16
C THR A 90 -4.17 15.41 20.57
N VAL A 91 -4.31 15.47 19.25
CA VAL A 91 -5.08 14.54 18.42
C VAL A 91 -4.11 13.53 17.81
N LEU A 92 -4.39 12.24 17.98
CA LEU A 92 -3.57 11.18 17.39
C LEU A 92 -4.24 10.59 16.15
N ILE A 93 -3.48 10.39 15.09
CA ILE A 93 -3.89 9.61 13.92
C ILE A 93 -3.00 8.38 13.86
N PHE A 94 -3.62 7.21 13.85
CA PHE A 94 -2.96 5.93 13.70
C PHE A 94 -3.21 5.42 12.28
N ASP A 95 -2.14 5.27 11.50
CA ASP A 95 -2.18 4.72 10.16
C ASP A 95 -1.65 3.28 10.18
N SER A 96 -2.50 2.32 9.82
CA SER A 96 -2.13 0.92 9.73
C SER A 96 -2.74 0.23 8.51
N ASP A 97 -1.99 -0.71 7.93
CA ASP A 97 -2.49 -1.55 6.84
C ASP A 97 -3.51 -2.56 7.37
N GLU A 98 -3.21 -3.21 8.50
CA GLU A 98 -4.17 -4.04 9.22
C GLU A 98 -4.04 -3.88 10.73
N TRP A 99 -5.16 -3.90 11.44
CA TRP A 99 -5.24 -4.08 12.88
C TRP A 99 -6.49 -4.91 13.15
N GLY A 100 -6.34 -6.07 13.79
CA GLY A 100 -7.47 -6.96 14.01
C GLY A 100 -8.52 -6.31 14.92
N PRO A 101 -9.84 -6.46 14.66
CA PRO A 101 -10.89 -5.97 15.56
C PRO A 101 -10.84 -6.64 16.95
N THR A 102 -10.08 -7.73 17.09
CA THR A 102 -9.83 -8.44 18.34
C THR A 102 -8.66 -7.87 19.15
N ASP A 103 -7.84 -6.99 18.58
CA ASP A 103 -6.66 -6.42 19.22
C ASP A 103 -7.04 -5.65 20.49
N SER A 104 -6.36 -5.98 21.59
CA SER A 104 -6.65 -5.44 22.92
C SER A 104 -6.41 -3.93 23.00
N PHE A 105 -5.40 -3.41 22.29
CA PHE A 105 -5.09 -1.98 22.28
C PHE A 105 -6.17 -1.18 21.54
N VAL A 106 -6.63 -1.67 20.39
CA VAL A 106 -7.74 -1.05 19.64
C VAL A 106 -9.01 -1.03 20.49
N LYS A 107 -9.33 -2.14 21.17
CA LYS A 107 -10.47 -2.23 22.09
C LYS A 107 -10.36 -1.25 23.25
N SER A 108 -9.20 -1.16 23.88
CA SER A 108 -8.98 -0.23 24.99
C SER A 108 -9.15 1.23 24.57
N LEU A 109 -8.81 1.58 23.34
CA LEU A 109 -8.93 2.95 22.83
C LEU A 109 -10.29 3.32 22.23
N SER A 110 -11.21 2.37 22.11
CA SER A 110 -12.51 2.59 21.45
C SER A 110 -13.32 3.79 21.97
N PRO A 111 -13.28 4.18 23.26
CA PRO A 111 -14.02 5.36 23.74
C PRO A 111 -13.51 6.69 23.17
N TRP A 112 -12.25 6.76 22.72
CA TRP A 112 -11.60 8.00 22.29
C TRP A 112 -11.28 8.05 20.80
N VAL A 113 -11.50 6.94 20.07
CA VAL A 113 -11.07 6.78 18.68
C VAL A 113 -12.24 6.66 17.72
N LYS A 114 -12.17 7.41 16.61
CA LYS A 114 -12.99 7.20 15.43
C LYS A 114 -12.26 6.28 14.44
N VAL A 115 -12.85 5.12 14.14
CA VAL A 115 -12.29 4.17 13.17
C VAL A 115 -12.78 4.51 11.76
N MET A 116 -11.86 4.51 10.79
CA MET A 116 -12.11 4.71 9.37
C MET A 116 -11.47 3.56 8.59
N HIS A 117 -12.30 2.85 7.81
CA HIS A 117 -11.83 1.75 6.97
C HIS A 117 -11.59 2.23 5.55
N PHE A 118 -10.45 1.85 5.00
CA PHE A 118 -10.00 2.07 3.65
C PHE A 118 -9.96 0.72 2.94
N ALA A 119 -10.10 0.74 1.61
CA ALA A 119 -10.11 -0.48 0.84
C ALA A 119 -8.84 -1.30 1.14
N ARG A 120 -9.01 -2.63 1.27
CA ARG A 120 -7.87 -3.53 1.03
C ARG A 120 -7.43 -3.27 -0.40
N GLY A 121 -6.14 -3.08 -0.60
CA GLY A 121 -5.57 -2.99 -1.93
C GLY A 121 -5.97 -4.29 -2.62
N GLN A 122 -6.42 -4.20 -3.86
CA GLN A 122 -6.68 -5.41 -4.61
C GLN A 122 -5.32 -6.10 -4.80
N GLU A 123 -5.07 -7.17 -4.03
CA GLU A 123 -3.87 -7.99 -4.21
C GLU A 123 -4.00 -8.69 -5.56
N PHE A 124 -3.28 -8.17 -6.54
CA PHE A 124 -3.19 -8.80 -7.84
C PHE A 124 -2.12 -9.89 -7.81
N ASN A 125 -2.33 -10.91 -8.62
CA ASN A 125 -1.30 -11.90 -8.93
C ASN A 125 -1.10 -12.02 -10.45
N VAL A 126 -0.14 -12.84 -10.86
CA VAL A 126 0.16 -13.09 -12.29
C VAL A 126 -1.04 -13.63 -13.07
N PHE A 127 -1.98 -14.33 -12.41
CA PHE A 127 -3.20 -14.83 -13.06
C PHE A 127 -4.20 -13.71 -13.35
N ASP A 128 -4.26 -12.68 -12.52
CA ASP A 128 -5.09 -11.50 -12.82
C ASP A 128 -4.54 -10.72 -14.02
N MET A 129 -3.21 -10.54 -14.08
CA MET A 129 -2.52 -9.96 -15.23
C MET A 129 -2.81 -10.75 -16.52
N THR A 130 -2.62 -12.07 -16.48
CA THR A 130 -2.86 -12.92 -17.66
C THR A 130 -4.33 -13.04 -18.04
N ARG A 131 -5.26 -12.93 -17.09
CA ARG A 131 -6.70 -12.80 -17.36
C ARG A 131 -6.99 -11.50 -18.11
N ALA A 132 -6.41 -10.38 -17.70
CA ALA A 132 -6.54 -9.10 -18.41
C ALA A 132 -5.98 -9.17 -19.84
N ILE A 133 -4.84 -9.85 -20.04
CA ILE A 133 -4.31 -10.17 -21.38
C ILE A 133 -5.36 -10.93 -22.19
N GLY A 134 -5.87 -12.04 -21.68
CA GLY A 134 -6.86 -12.88 -22.37
C GLY A 134 -8.19 -12.19 -22.68
N GLN A 135 -8.52 -11.11 -21.96
CA GLN A 135 -9.71 -10.28 -22.18
C GLN A 135 -9.45 -9.07 -23.09
N ARG A 136 -8.27 -8.99 -23.72
CA ARG A 136 -7.84 -7.86 -24.58
C ARG A 136 -7.88 -6.51 -23.84
N ARG A 137 -7.49 -6.51 -22.56
CA ARG A 137 -7.39 -5.29 -21.73
C ARG A 137 -5.91 -4.98 -21.42
N PRO A 138 -5.12 -4.51 -22.42
CA PRO A 138 -3.69 -4.30 -22.25
C PRO A 138 -3.37 -3.20 -21.22
N GLU A 139 -4.18 -2.16 -21.12
CA GLU A 139 -4.01 -1.10 -20.11
C GLU A 139 -4.13 -1.67 -18.69
N GLU A 140 -5.14 -2.51 -18.44
CA GLU A 140 -5.33 -3.16 -17.15
C GLU A 140 -4.22 -4.17 -16.86
N ALA A 141 -3.81 -4.96 -17.86
CA ALA A 141 -2.69 -5.88 -17.73
C ALA A 141 -1.39 -5.16 -17.36
N LEU A 142 -1.12 -3.99 -17.95
CA LEU A 142 0.05 -3.17 -17.64
C LEU A 142 -0.05 -2.53 -16.25
N LYS A 143 -1.24 -2.08 -15.82
CA LYS A 143 -1.46 -1.59 -14.44
C LYS A 143 -1.17 -2.68 -13.42
N ILE A 144 -1.68 -3.89 -13.64
CA ILE A 144 -1.42 -5.04 -12.78
C ILE A 144 0.07 -5.41 -12.80
N LEU A 145 0.71 -5.43 -13.97
CA LEU A 145 2.14 -5.69 -14.09
C LEU A 145 2.97 -4.68 -13.27
N ALA A 146 2.66 -3.39 -13.37
CA ALA A 146 3.36 -2.34 -12.62
C ALA A 146 3.22 -2.52 -11.10
N MET A 147 2.02 -2.93 -10.62
CA MET A 147 1.81 -3.24 -9.20
C MET A 147 2.64 -4.45 -8.78
N LEU A 148 2.61 -5.56 -9.54
CA LEU A 148 3.39 -6.77 -9.23
C LEU A 148 4.89 -6.49 -9.18
N LEU A 149 5.42 -5.69 -10.12
CA LEU A 149 6.83 -5.30 -10.11
C LEU A 149 7.16 -4.37 -8.93
N GLY A 150 6.25 -3.44 -8.59
CA GLY A 150 6.38 -2.56 -7.42
C GLY A 150 6.40 -3.32 -6.10
N ASP A 151 5.65 -4.42 -6.02
CA ASP A 151 5.61 -5.35 -4.88
C ASP A 151 6.80 -6.32 -4.85
N GLY A 152 7.74 -6.21 -5.81
CA GLY A 152 8.98 -6.99 -5.85
C GLY A 152 8.85 -8.38 -6.49
N VAL A 153 7.76 -8.67 -7.22
CA VAL A 153 7.62 -9.93 -7.94
C VAL A 153 8.66 -10.01 -9.06
N HIS A 154 9.44 -11.09 -9.06
CA HIS A 154 10.55 -11.24 -10.01
C HIS A 154 10.05 -11.43 -11.46
N PRO A 155 10.61 -10.73 -12.47
CA PRO A 155 10.18 -10.82 -13.87
C PRO A 155 10.15 -12.24 -14.46
N LEU A 156 11.11 -13.11 -14.09
CA LEU A 156 11.08 -14.52 -14.53
C LEU A 156 9.92 -15.33 -13.93
N GLN A 157 9.41 -14.95 -12.75
CA GLN A 157 8.22 -15.58 -12.17
C GLN A 157 6.97 -15.19 -12.98
N LEU A 158 6.89 -13.91 -13.39
CA LEU A 158 5.83 -13.43 -14.28
C LEU A 158 5.86 -14.16 -15.63
N MET A 159 7.05 -14.35 -16.21
CA MET A 159 7.25 -15.15 -17.42
C MET A 159 6.70 -16.58 -17.29
N GLY A 160 6.94 -17.24 -16.15
CA GLY A 160 6.38 -18.57 -15.87
C GLY A 160 4.85 -18.59 -15.94
N GLY A 161 4.19 -17.60 -15.32
CA GLY A 161 2.73 -17.45 -15.38
C GLY A 161 2.22 -17.16 -16.80
N MET A 162 2.92 -16.32 -17.57
CA MET A 162 2.57 -16.01 -18.96
C MET A 162 2.70 -17.23 -19.88
N VAL A 163 3.75 -18.04 -19.72
CA VAL A 163 3.94 -19.29 -20.47
C VAL A 163 2.81 -20.27 -20.17
N TRP A 164 2.45 -20.43 -18.89
CA TRP A 164 1.34 -21.29 -18.48
C TRP A 164 0.01 -20.82 -19.09
N PHE A 165 -0.29 -19.53 -18.97
CA PHE A 165 -1.50 -18.92 -19.54
C PHE A 165 -1.58 -19.11 -21.06
N TRP A 166 -0.48 -18.88 -21.76
CA TRP A 166 -0.43 -19.04 -23.21
C TRP A 166 -0.69 -20.49 -23.60
N GLY A 167 -0.07 -21.45 -22.90
CA GLY A 167 -0.32 -22.87 -23.08
C GLY A 167 -1.80 -23.25 -22.92
N LYS A 168 -2.50 -22.67 -21.95
CA LYS A 168 -3.95 -22.85 -21.75
C LYS A 168 -4.82 -22.19 -22.83
N SER A 169 -4.28 -21.24 -23.58
CA SER A 169 -4.98 -20.55 -24.67
C SER A 169 -4.90 -21.29 -26.01
N ARG A 170 -4.18 -22.42 -26.09
CA ARG A 170 -3.94 -23.18 -27.33
C ARG A 170 -5.21 -23.49 -28.11
N ASP A 171 -6.24 -23.99 -27.44
CA ASP A 171 -7.47 -24.45 -28.10
C ASP A 171 -8.38 -23.28 -28.52
N ARG A 172 -8.10 -22.07 -28.04
CA ARG A 172 -8.88 -20.85 -28.33
C ARG A 172 -8.26 -20.01 -29.45
N LEU A 173 -7.07 -20.36 -29.92
CA LEU A 173 -6.30 -19.58 -30.90
C LEU A 173 -6.04 -20.38 -32.16
N SER A 174 -5.86 -19.67 -33.29
CA SER A 174 -5.35 -20.32 -34.50
C SER A 174 -3.91 -20.81 -34.28
N LYS A 175 -3.51 -21.86 -35.00
CA LYS A 175 -2.13 -22.40 -34.95
C LYS A 175 -1.08 -21.29 -35.18
N GLU A 176 -1.36 -20.38 -36.10
CA GLU A 176 -0.48 -19.26 -36.43
C GLU A 176 -0.35 -18.26 -35.27
N LYS A 177 -1.49 -17.81 -34.70
CA LYS A 177 -1.50 -16.88 -33.55
C LYS A 177 -0.81 -17.51 -32.34
N PHE A 178 -1.10 -18.78 -32.06
CA PHE A 178 -0.48 -19.52 -30.96
C PHE A 178 1.05 -19.58 -31.12
N LYS A 179 1.54 -19.91 -32.33
CA LYS A 179 2.98 -19.92 -32.64
C LYS A 179 3.61 -18.53 -32.51
N LYS A 180 2.94 -17.48 -32.97
CA LYS A 180 3.39 -16.09 -32.80
C LYS A 180 3.56 -15.73 -31.32
N GLY A 181 2.62 -16.11 -30.45
CA GLY A 181 2.76 -15.83 -29.02
C GLY A 181 3.86 -16.63 -28.34
N LEU A 182 4.12 -17.88 -28.77
CA LEU A 182 5.30 -18.63 -28.30
C LEU A 182 6.60 -17.91 -28.67
N ALA A 183 6.68 -17.33 -29.88
CA ALA A 183 7.83 -16.55 -30.29
C ALA A 183 8.01 -15.27 -29.45
N VAL A 184 6.91 -14.59 -29.09
CA VAL A 184 6.94 -13.43 -28.17
C VAL A 184 7.50 -13.82 -26.80
N LEU A 185 7.03 -14.93 -26.24
CA LEU A 185 7.50 -15.44 -24.95
C LEU A 185 8.98 -15.83 -24.99
N GLN A 186 9.42 -16.49 -26.06
CA GLN A 186 10.82 -16.84 -26.28
C GLN A 186 11.70 -15.59 -26.40
N GLU A 187 11.26 -14.58 -27.15
CA GLU A 187 11.97 -13.31 -27.32
C GLU A 187 12.16 -12.62 -25.98
N ALA A 188 11.12 -12.56 -25.15
CA ALA A 188 11.19 -11.98 -23.81
C ALA A 188 12.15 -12.75 -22.89
N ASP A 189 12.08 -14.09 -22.85
CA ASP A 189 13.00 -14.92 -22.07
C ASP A 189 14.46 -14.72 -22.48
N LEU A 190 14.73 -14.66 -23.80
CA LEU A 190 16.06 -14.37 -24.32
C LEU A 190 16.53 -12.96 -23.97
N ASN A 191 15.64 -11.97 -24.03
CA ASN A 191 15.98 -10.59 -23.68
C ASN A 191 16.39 -10.46 -22.21
N ILE A 192 15.72 -11.18 -21.31
CA ILE A 192 16.05 -11.23 -19.88
C ILE A 192 17.36 -11.98 -19.67
N LYS A 193 17.46 -13.24 -20.13
CA LYS A 193 18.61 -14.13 -19.85
C LYS A 193 19.92 -13.67 -20.49
N ARG A 194 19.84 -12.93 -21.59
CA ARG A 194 21.01 -12.38 -22.28
C ARG A 194 21.21 -10.89 -22.01
N SER A 195 20.47 -10.31 -21.06
CA SER A 195 20.58 -8.91 -20.66
C SER A 195 20.47 -7.93 -21.83
N ARG A 196 19.66 -8.26 -22.84
CA ARG A 196 19.44 -7.39 -24.03
C ARG A 196 18.50 -6.23 -23.71
N LEU A 197 17.62 -6.43 -22.73
CA LEU A 197 16.71 -5.42 -22.19
C LEU A 197 16.65 -5.55 -20.67
N LYS A 198 16.23 -4.47 -20.00
CA LYS A 198 15.84 -4.56 -18.60
C LYS A 198 14.71 -5.59 -18.46
N PRO A 199 14.75 -6.48 -17.46
CA PRO A 199 13.77 -7.54 -17.34
C PRO A 199 12.32 -7.06 -17.27
N GLU A 200 12.08 -5.92 -16.63
CA GLU A 200 10.77 -5.26 -16.54
C GLU A 200 10.24 -4.91 -17.93
N TYR A 201 11.07 -4.26 -18.75
CA TYR A 201 10.71 -3.87 -20.13
C TYR A 201 10.48 -5.07 -21.04
N ALA A 202 11.24 -6.15 -20.85
CA ALA A 202 11.04 -7.39 -21.61
C ALA A 202 9.65 -7.99 -21.34
N VAL A 203 9.20 -7.96 -20.08
CA VAL A 203 7.86 -8.43 -19.70
C VAL A 203 6.77 -7.48 -20.19
N GLU A 204 6.95 -6.16 -20.07
CA GLU A 204 5.99 -5.16 -20.59
C GLU A 204 5.72 -5.34 -22.08
N VAL A 205 6.79 -5.47 -22.89
CA VAL A 205 6.69 -5.71 -24.34
C VAL A 205 5.94 -7.01 -24.61
N ALA A 206 6.22 -8.07 -23.85
CA ALA A 206 5.53 -9.34 -23.99
C ALA A 206 4.03 -9.23 -23.66
N VAL A 207 3.65 -8.52 -22.59
CA VAL A 207 2.24 -8.29 -22.22
C VAL A 207 1.48 -7.60 -23.36
N VAL A 208 2.05 -6.54 -23.93
CA VAL A 208 1.44 -5.80 -25.03
C VAL A 208 1.31 -6.67 -26.29
N LYS A 209 2.38 -7.35 -26.69
CA LYS A 209 2.38 -8.21 -27.88
C LYS A 209 1.38 -9.37 -27.74
N LEU A 210 1.33 -10.04 -26.59
CA LEU A 210 0.38 -11.15 -26.36
C LEU A 210 -1.08 -10.68 -26.34
N SER A 211 -1.36 -9.50 -25.78
CA SER A 211 -2.70 -8.91 -25.77
C SER A 211 -3.26 -8.66 -27.17
N SER A 212 -2.38 -8.41 -28.16
CA SER A 212 -2.77 -8.24 -29.56
C SER A 212 -3.05 -9.55 -30.31
N LEU A 213 -2.64 -10.68 -29.75
CA LEU A 213 -2.71 -12.00 -30.40
C LEU A 213 -3.92 -12.82 -29.96
N VAL A 214 -4.46 -12.56 -28.76
CA VAL A 214 -5.70 -13.17 -28.26
C VAL A 214 -6.95 -12.60 -28.93
#